data_AF-A0ABD3RD78-F1
#
_entry.id   AF-A0ABD3RD78-F1
#
_cell.length_a   1.000
_cell.length_b   1.000
_cell.length_c   1.000
_cell.angle_alpha   90.00
_cell.angle_beta   90.00
_cell.angle_gamma   90.00
#
_symmetry.space_group_name_H-M   'P 1'
#
loop_
_entity.id
_entity.type
_entity.pdbx_description
1 polymer ?
#
loop_
_entity_poly.entity_id
_entity_poly.type
_entity_poly.pdbx_seq_one_letter_code
_entity_poly.pdbx_strand_id
1 'polypeptide(L)'
;MEKKWSNGWSKQLQSTSYGAYEEEMKMLIEMPLAQAIVKSLAQNLSPLVLSFLTPMLKQSVDSDLHLCTHVREGNGEFQISYVERQMDLLSDLNQTLVDMNIFAKSRNAHKVSVFVASDTQSAWSWFGKNAPSNWLMIKPSKERRRPESGVWFGEHGSRTNENLTQLEKDEAMAEAVADVFALGECDALYIPRYSSFSVVGIMLARADGRKVFFREASNPWVSPDVFKNSSKFVEYPDDHVWRHIDAEANSEK
;
A
#
# COMPACT_ATOMS: atom_id res chain seq x y z
N MET A 1 2.50 -19.12 -32.71
CA MET A 1 2.87 -19.61 -31.36
C MET A 1 2.24 -18.77 -30.23
N GLU A 2 1.24 -17.93 -30.50
CA GLU A 2 0.73 -16.95 -29.50
C GLU A 2 -0.47 -17.43 -28.66
N LYS A 3 -1.14 -18.54 -29.01
CA LYS A 3 -2.41 -18.93 -28.38
C LYS A 3 -2.29 -19.70 -27.05
N LYS A 4 -1.13 -20.25 -26.71
CA LYS A 4 -0.97 -21.07 -25.48
C LYS A 4 -0.64 -20.26 -24.21
N TRP A 5 -0.05 -19.08 -24.35
CA TRP A 5 0.27 -18.21 -23.21
C TRP A 5 -0.97 -17.53 -22.64
N SER A 6 -1.99 -17.24 -23.45
CA SER A 6 -3.20 -16.52 -23.00
C SER A 6 -4.08 -17.27 -21.99
N ASN A 7 -4.19 -18.61 -22.07
CA ASN A 7 -5.19 -19.37 -21.32
C ASN A 7 -4.81 -19.67 -19.86
N GLY A 8 -3.51 -19.74 -19.53
CA GLY A 8 -3.06 -19.91 -18.15
C GLY A 8 -3.16 -18.61 -17.35
N TRP A 9 -2.67 -17.52 -17.95
CA TRP A 9 -2.70 -16.17 -17.37
C TRP A 9 -4.13 -15.65 -17.20
N SER A 10 -5.02 -15.88 -18.18
CA SER A 10 -6.43 -15.49 -18.10
C SER A 10 -7.17 -16.14 -16.91
N LYS A 11 -6.92 -17.42 -16.62
CA LYS A 11 -7.51 -18.10 -15.45
C LYS A 11 -6.92 -17.63 -14.13
N GLN A 12 -5.64 -17.26 -14.13
CA GLN A 12 -4.92 -16.71 -12.98
C GLN A 12 -5.36 -15.28 -12.63
N LEU A 13 -5.81 -14.50 -13.62
CA LEU A 13 -6.35 -13.15 -13.41
C LEU A 13 -7.81 -13.18 -12.91
N GLN A 14 -8.58 -14.21 -13.30
CA GLN A 14 -9.98 -14.40 -12.89
C GLN A 14 -10.16 -14.86 -11.44
N SER A 15 -9.14 -15.45 -10.80
CA SER A 15 -9.21 -15.93 -9.42
C SER A 15 -8.83 -14.87 -8.37
N THR A 16 -8.59 -13.63 -8.79
CA THR A 16 -7.94 -12.62 -7.95
C THR A 16 -8.90 -11.50 -7.58
N SER A 17 -8.80 -11.07 -6.32
CA SER A 17 -9.67 -10.05 -5.73
C SER A 17 -9.38 -8.63 -6.22
N TYR A 18 -8.53 -8.48 -7.23
CA TYR A 18 -8.14 -7.22 -7.88
C TYR A 18 -9.27 -6.54 -8.70
N GLY A 19 -10.55 -6.80 -8.45
CA GLY A 19 -11.67 -6.32 -9.28
C GLY A 19 -11.79 -4.79 -9.46
N ALA A 20 -10.97 -4.00 -8.77
CA ALA A 20 -10.87 -2.54 -8.92
C ALA A 20 -9.57 -2.03 -9.57
N TYR A 21 -8.56 -2.89 -9.76
CA TYR A 21 -7.39 -2.59 -10.58
C TYR A 21 -7.64 -3.14 -11.99
N GLU A 22 -7.38 -2.32 -13.00
CA GLU A 22 -7.40 -2.76 -14.40
C GLU A 22 -6.41 -3.93 -14.58
N GLU A 23 -6.70 -4.83 -15.52
CA GLU A 23 -5.90 -6.04 -15.78
C GLU A 23 -4.41 -5.71 -15.96
N GLU A 24 -4.12 -4.57 -16.57
CA GLU A 24 -2.79 -4.01 -16.79
C GLU A 24 -2.05 -3.71 -15.47
N MET A 25 -2.73 -3.15 -14.47
CA MET A 25 -2.11 -2.88 -13.16
C MET A 25 -1.85 -4.17 -12.38
N LYS A 26 -2.71 -5.18 -12.51
CA LYS A 26 -2.47 -6.51 -11.93
C LYS A 26 -1.22 -7.14 -12.53
N MET A 27 -1.11 -7.12 -13.86
CA MET A 27 0.07 -7.62 -14.56
C MET A 27 1.34 -6.90 -14.11
N LEU A 28 1.28 -5.57 -13.96
CA LEU A 28 2.43 -4.79 -13.53
C LEU A 28 2.89 -5.16 -12.11
N ILE A 29 1.96 -5.31 -11.16
CA ILE A 29 2.27 -5.66 -9.75
C ILE A 29 2.91 -7.04 -9.64
N GLU A 30 2.44 -8.01 -10.43
CA GLU A 30 2.94 -9.39 -10.39
C GLU A 30 4.17 -9.60 -11.29
N MET A 31 4.59 -8.60 -12.08
CA MET A 31 5.71 -8.74 -13.01
C MET A 31 7.06 -8.67 -12.26
N PRO A 32 7.91 -9.73 -12.32
CA PRO A 32 9.21 -9.72 -11.64
C PRO A 32 10.14 -8.60 -12.08
N LEU A 33 10.09 -8.20 -13.36
CA LEU A 33 10.87 -7.08 -13.87
C LEU A 33 10.46 -5.75 -13.21
N ALA A 34 9.15 -5.49 -13.04
CA ALA A 34 8.70 -4.28 -12.35
C ALA A 34 9.11 -4.28 -10.88
N GLN A 35 8.96 -5.42 -10.21
CA GLN A 35 9.42 -5.62 -8.83
C GLN A 35 10.93 -5.36 -8.67
N ALA A 36 11.75 -5.89 -9.59
CA ALA A 36 13.20 -5.66 -9.61
C ALA A 36 13.56 -4.18 -9.85
N ILE A 37 12.85 -3.49 -10.75
CA ILE A 37 13.01 -2.05 -10.98
C ILE A 37 12.69 -1.28 -9.68
N VAL A 38 11.57 -1.59 -9.01
CA VAL A 38 11.21 -0.95 -7.74
C VAL A 38 12.26 -1.21 -6.64
N LYS A 39 12.80 -2.43 -6.54
CA LYS A 39 13.90 -2.74 -5.61
C LYS A 39 15.15 -1.92 -5.92
N SER A 40 15.49 -1.75 -7.20
CA SER A 40 16.62 -0.91 -7.62
C SER A 40 16.38 0.57 -7.27
N LEU A 41 15.16 1.08 -7.47
CA LEU A 41 14.79 2.44 -7.06
C LEU A 41 14.90 2.63 -5.53
N ALA A 42 14.48 1.64 -4.74
CA ALA A 42 14.57 1.68 -3.27
C ALA A 42 16.02 1.85 -2.78
N GLN A 43 16.99 1.30 -3.51
CA GLN A 43 18.42 1.42 -3.22
C GLN A 43 19.03 2.76 -3.67
N ASN A 44 18.33 3.52 -4.52
CA ASN A 44 18.82 4.74 -5.15
C ASN A 44 17.95 5.96 -4.81
N LEU A 45 17.26 5.93 -3.66
CA LEU A 45 16.46 7.05 -3.19
C LEU A 45 17.31 8.28 -2.90
N SER A 46 16.76 9.46 -3.19
CA SER A 46 17.47 10.71 -2.98
C SER A 46 17.75 10.96 -1.49
N PRO A 47 18.78 11.73 -1.13
CA PRO A 47 19.05 12.09 0.26
C PRO A 47 17.85 12.73 0.98
N LEU A 48 17.03 13.51 0.25
CA LEU A 48 15.83 14.13 0.80
C LEU A 48 14.79 13.07 1.17
N VAL A 49 14.50 12.11 0.30
CA VAL A 49 13.59 10.98 0.61
C VAL A 49 14.13 10.16 1.79
N LEU A 50 15.43 9.85 1.77
CA LEU A 50 16.08 9.07 2.85
C LEU A 50 16.01 9.78 4.20
N SER A 51 15.99 11.13 4.22
CA SER A 51 15.79 11.91 5.46
C SER A 51 14.41 11.69 6.08
N PHE A 52 13.41 11.27 5.30
CA PHE A 52 12.09 10.87 5.80
C PHE A 52 12.02 9.37 6.09
N LEU A 53 12.49 8.54 5.18
CA LEU A 53 12.37 7.08 5.26
C LEU A 53 13.20 6.46 6.39
N THR A 54 14.48 6.84 6.50
CA THR A 54 15.43 6.18 7.42
C THR A 54 14.98 6.24 8.88
N PRO A 55 14.51 7.40 9.41
CA PRO A 55 14.01 7.45 10.79
C PRO A 55 12.76 6.60 11.03
N MET A 56 11.91 6.39 10.02
CA MET A 56 10.73 5.52 10.14
C MET A 56 11.17 4.06 10.25
N LEU A 57 12.08 3.60 9.38
CA LEU A 57 12.59 2.23 9.40
C LEU A 57 13.36 1.92 10.69
N LYS A 58 14.14 2.87 11.23
CA LYS A 58 14.88 2.67 12.49
C LYS A 58 13.97 2.40 13.69
N GLN A 59 12.75 2.93 13.69
CA GLN A 59 11.80 2.72 14.79
C GLN A 59 11.25 1.28 14.83
N SER A 60 11.24 0.55 13.71
CA SER A 60 10.73 -0.83 13.66
C SER A 60 11.78 -1.92 13.84
N VAL A 61 13.09 -1.58 13.87
CA VAL A 61 14.22 -2.55 13.91
C VAL A 61 14.11 -3.59 15.04
N ASP A 62 13.62 -3.19 16.21
CA ASP A 62 13.52 -4.08 17.39
C ASP A 62 12.16 -4.79 17.50
N SER A 63 11.32 -4.73 16.45
CA SER A 63 10.00 -5.37 16.42
C SER A 63 10.11 -6.82 15.95
N ASP A 64 9.31 -7.70 16.53
CA ASP A 64 9.12 -9.08 16.03
C ASP A 64 8.30 -9.08 14.74
N LEU A 65 7.45 -8.06 14.57
CA LEU A 65 6.52 -7.93 13.46
C LEU A 65 6.28 -6.45 13.14
N HIS A 66 6.54 -6.06 11.89
CA HIS A 66 6.27 -4.74 11.34
C HIS A 66 5.07 -4.80 10.39
N LEU A 67 3.98 -4.10 10.73
CA LEU A 67 2.74 -4.05 9.96
C LEU A 67 2.59 -2.67 9.32
N CYS A 68 2.13 -2.61 8.07
CA CYS A 68 1.80 -1.36 7.41
C CYS A 68 0.33 -1.31 7.00
N THR A 69 -0.24 -0.12 7.02
CA THR A 69 -1.50 0.15 6.32
C THR A 69 -1.44 1.46 5.56
N HIS A 70 -2.12 1.47 4.41
CA HIS A 70 -2.42 2.68 3.68
C HIS A 70 -3.90 3.03 3.87
N VAL A 71 -4.18 4.24 4.36
CA VAL A 71 -5.53 4.75 4.56
C VAL A 71 -5.73 5.97 3.67
N ARG A 72 -6.64 5.86 2.70
CA ARG A 72 -7.00 6.94 1.77
C ARG A 72 -8.43 7.37 2.04
N GLU A 73 -8.61 8.55 2.61
CA GLU A 73 -9.95 9.14 2.78
C GLU A 73 -10.46 9.74 1.46
N GLY A 74 -9.54 10.23 0.61
CA GLY A 74 -9.92 10.99 -0.58
C GLY A 74 -10.02 12.48 -0.27
N ASN A 75 -9.75 13.31 -1.27
CA ASN A 75 -9.76 14.77 -1.15
C ASN A 75 -11.10 15.41 -1.56
N GLY A 76 -12.16 14.63 -1.81
CA GLY A 76 -13.48 15.16 -2.20
C GLY A 76 -13.52 15.95 -3.52
N GLU A 77 -12.40 16.06 -4.25
CA GLU A 77 -12.26 16.92 -5.45
C GLU A 77 -12.97 16.35 -6.69
N PHE A 78 -13.42 15.09 -6.68
CA PHE A 78 -14.19 14.48 -7.77
C PHE A 78 -15.60 14.13 -7.32
N GLN A 79 -16.46 15.14 -7.21
CA GLN A 79 -17.90 14.93 -7.02
C GLN A 79 -18.64 14.49 -8.30
N ILE A 80 -17.96 14.39 -9.46
CA ILE A 80 -18.65 14.30 -10.75
C ILE A 80 -18.35 13.05 -11.60
N SER A 81 -17.23 12.32 -11.42
CA SER A 81 -17.02 11.05 -12.14
C SER A 81 -15.90 10.17 -11.57
N TYR A 82 -16.15 9.49 -10.46
CA TYR A 82 -15.80 8.08 -10.17
C TYR A 82 -16.43 7.73 -8.81
N VAL A 83 -17.78 7.79 -8.80
CA VAL A 83 -18.72 7.32 -7.77
C VAL A 83 -18.22 7.42 -6.33
N GLU A 84 -18.70 8.45 -5.62
CA GLU A 84 -18.79 8.60 -4.16
C GLU A 84 -18.30 7.37 -3.36
N ARG A 85 -16.98 7.20 -3.25
CA ARG A 85 -16.41 6.29 -2.26
C ARG A 85 -16.34 7.05 -0.95
N GLN A 86 -17.51 7.39 -0.41
CA GLN A 86 -17.60 7.68 1.02
C GLN A 86 -17.25 6.40 1.75
N MET A 87 -15.96 6.21 1.99
CA MET A 87 -15.53 5.17 2.89
C MET A 87 -16.01 5.52 4.28
N ASP A 88 -16.63 4.56 4.95
CA ASP A 88 -16.76 4.63 6.40
C ASP A 88 -15.37 4.42 6.99
N LEU A 89 -14.62 5.53 7.10
CA LEU A 89 -13.25 5.56 7.59
C LEU A 89 -13.14 4.85 8.95
N LEU A 90 -14.12 5.03 9.84
CA LEU A 90 -14.10 4.41 11.16
C LEU A 90 -14.25 2.89 11.06
N SER A 91 -15.18 2.39 10.24
CA SER A 91 -15.31 0.95 9.98
C SER A 91 -14.02 0.36 9.41
N ASP A 92 -13.34 1.08 8.53
CA ASP A 92 -12.12 0.61 7.87
C ASP A 92 -10.92 0.57 8.82
N LEU A 93 -10.76 1.60 9.63
CA LEU A 93 -9.74 1.64 10.67
C LEU A 93 -9.94 0.50 11.68
N ASN A 94 -11.19 0.30 12.14
CA ASN A 94 -11.55 -0.79 13.04
C ASN A 94 -11.18 -2.15 12.48
N GLN A 95 -11.62 -2.46 11.25
CA GLN A 95 -11.39 -3.78 10.69
C GLN A 95 -9.92 -4.02 10.35
N THR A 96 -9.22 -3.00 9.86
CA THR A 96 -7.77 -3.09 9.62
C THR A 96 -7.05 -3.48 10.91
N LEU A 97 -7.38 -2.84 12.04
CA LEU A 97 -6.77 -3.17 13.32
C LEU A 97 -7.14 -4.59 13.81
N VAL A 98 -8.40 -5.02 13.60
CA VAL A 98 -8.84 -6.38 13.92
C VAL A 98 -8.01 -7.41 13.15
N ASP A 99 -7.86 -7.22 11.84
CA ASP A 99 -7.13 -8.16 10.97
C ASP A 99 -5.63 -8.16 11.30
N MET A 100 -5.03 -6.99 11.56
CA MET A 100 -3.66 -6.87 12.07
C MET A 100 -3.46 -7.64 13.38
N ASN A 101 -4.41 -7.56 14.31
CA ASN A 101 -4.33 -8.25 15.60
C ASN A 101 -4.43 -9.77 15.44
N ILE A 102 -5.31 -10.24 14.56
CA ILE A 102 -5.41 -11.67 14.20
C ILE A 102 -4.09 -12.15 13.61
N PHE A 103 -3.52 -11.41 12.68
CA PHE A 103 -2.24 -11.76 12.04
C PHE A 103 -1.08 -11.76 13.05
N ALA A 104 -0.97 -10.75 13.91
CA ALA A 104 0.05 -10.69 14.95
C ALA A 104 -0.02 -11.89 15.91
N LYS A 105 -1.23 -12.28 16.33
CA LYS A 105 -1.46 -13.49 17.15
C LYS A 105 -1.08 -14.77 16.40
N SER A 106 -1.41 -14.86 15.11
CA SER A 106 -1.06 -16.04 14.29
C SER A 106 0.46 -16.23 14.15
N ARG A 107 1.24 -15.15 14.29
CA ARG A 107 2.70 -15.14 14.27
C ARG A 107 3.35 -15.24 15.64
N ASN A 108 2.55 -15.29 16.72
CA ASN A 108 3.03 -15.23 18.10
C ASN A 108 3.97 -14.03 18.35
N ALA A 109 3.67 -12.87 17.75
CA ALA A 109 4.48 -11.66 17.88
C ALA A 109 4.17 -10.93 19.18
N HIS A 110 5.21 -10.54 19.93
CA HIS A 110 5.07 -9.83 21.20
C HIS A 110 5.38 -8.34 21.08
N LYS A 111 6.30 -7.98 20.19
CA LYS A 111 6.65 -6.61 19.81
C LYS A 111 6.19 -6.33 18.39
N VAL A 112 5.05 -5.66 18.27
CA VAL A 112 4.50 -5.26 16.97
C VAL A 112 4.74 -3.78 16.77
N SER A 113 5.23 -3.39 15.60
CA SER A 113 5.20 -2.00 15.15
C SER A 113 4.23 -1.81 14.00
N VAL A 114 3.58 -0.64 13.96
CA VAL A 114 2.60 -0.29 12.93
C VAL A 114 2.97 1.03 12.29
N PHE A 115 3.10 1.03 10.97
CA PHE A 115 3.21 2.23 10.16
C PHE A 115 1.90 2.50 9.40
N VAL A 116 1.49 3.77 9.37
CA VAL A 116 0.23 4.20 8.78
C VAL A 116 0.54 5.31 7.77
N ALA A 117 0.53 4.97 6.48
CA ALA A 117 0.53 5.96 5.41
C ALA A 117 -0.90 6.46 5.22
N SER A 118 -1.13 7.76 5.31
CA SER A 118 -2.47 8.30 5.12
C SER A 118 -2.46 9.75 4.68
N ASP A 119 -3.43 10.09 3.83
CA ASP A 119 -3.75 11.46 3.42
C ASP A 119 -4.49 12.27 4.51
N THR A 120 -4.97 11.62 5.57
CA THR A 120 -5.67 12.25 6.69
C THR A 120 -4.89 12.10 8.01
N GLN A 121 -4.88 13.14 8.85
CA GLN A 121 -4.16 13.07 10.14
C GLN A 121 -4.90 12.18 11.15
N SER A 122 -6.21 12.03 10.96
CA SER A 122 -7.10 11.27 11.85
C SER A 122 -6.71 9.79 11.95
N ALA A 123 -6.27 9.17 10.85
CA ALA A 123 -5.96 7.74 10.80
C ALA A 123 -4.83 7.35 11.76
N TRP A 124 -3.69 8.04 11.70
CA TRP A 124 -2.56 7.74 12.60
C TRP A 124 -2.93 7.94 14.06
N SER A 125 -3.60 9.06 14.38
CA SER A 125 -4.06 9.36 15.73
C SER A 125 -5.09 8.35 16.24
N TRP A 126 -5.92 7.81 15.36
CA TRP A 126 -6.87 6.77 15.69
C TRP A 126 -6.15 5.46 16.04
N PHE A 127 -5.18 5.01 15.24
CA PHE A 127 -4.40 3.80 15.56
C PHE A 127 -3.63 3.97 16.87
N GLY A 128 -3.03 5.14 17.12
CA GLY A 128 -2.33 5.43 18.37
C GLY A 128 -3.20 5.39 19.64
N LYS A 129 -4.53 5.55 19.50
CA LYS A 129 -5.47 5.44 20.61
C LYS A 129 -6.07 4.05 20.79
N ASN A 130 -6.18 3.27 19.70
CA ASN A 130 -6.95 2.03 19.67
C ASN A 130 -6.09 0.76 19.55
N ALA A 131 -4.85 0.87 19.07
CA ALA A 131 -3.93 -0.27 19.00
C ALA A 131 -3.58 -0.77 20.43
N PRO A 132 -3.27 -2.08 20.59
CA PRO A 132 -2.81 -2.61 21.86
C PRO A 132 -1.65 -1.79 22.45
N SER A 133 -1.65 -1.57 23.76
CA SER A 133 -0.69 -0.65 24.40
C SER A 133 0.77 -1.06 24.29
N ASN A 134 1.04 -2.34 24.00
CA ASN A 134 2.38 -2.87 23.76
C ASN A 134 2.83 -2.76 22.29
N TRP A 135 1.99 -2.21 21.39
CA TRP A 135 2.35 -1.98 20.00
C TRP A 135 3.00 -0.60 19.83
N LEU A 136 4.00 -0.53 18.97
CA LEU A 136 4.70 0.70 18.63
C LEU A 136 4.08 1.34 17.38
N MET A 137 3.46 2.50 17.53
CA MET A 137 3.08 3.31 16.38
C MET A 137 4.29 4.07 15.84
N ILE A 138 4.68 3.79 14.60
CA ILE A 138 5.78 4.47 13.93
C ILE A 138 5.39 5.92 13.67
N LYS A 139 6.20 6.85 14.18
CA LYS A 139 5.99 8.28 13.98
C LYS A 139 6.63 8.72 12.66
N PRO A 140 6.00 9.66 11.93
CA PRO A 140 6.66 10.37 10.85
C PRO A 140 7.97 10.99 11.34
N SER A 141 8.97 11.04 10.48
CA SER A 141 10.30 11.59 10.81
C SER A 141 10.28 13.08 11.15
N LYS A 142 9.37 13.83 10.53
CA LYS A 142 9.19 15.27 10.68
C LYS A 142 7.73 15.58 10.94
N GLU A 143 7.48 16.67 11.66
CA GLU A 143 6.15 17.19 11.83
C GLU A 143 5.60 17.67 10.48
N ARG A 144 4.44 17.13 10.09
CA ARG A 144 3.84 17.37 8.78
C ARG A 144 3.29 18.79 8.72
N ARG A 145 3.94 19.69 7.99
CA ARG A 145 3.35 20.99 7.63
C ARG A 145 2.39 20.83 6.45
N ARG A 146 1.29 20.10 6.66
CA ARG A 146 0.23 20.03 5.65
C ARG A 146 -0.32 21.43 5.42
N PRO A 147 -0.54 21.85 4.17
CA PRO A 147 -1.21 23.12 3.94
C PRO A 147 -2.60 23.07 4.59
N GLU A 148 -2.97 24.15 5.27
CA GLU A 148 -4.28 24.28 5.92
C GLU A 148 -5.44 24.22 4.90
N SER A 149 -5.15 24.46 3.62
CA SER A 149 -6.08 24.30 2.50
C SER A 149 -5.37 23.93 1.20
N GLY A 150 -6.04 23.20 0.29
CA GLY A 150 -5.47 22.69 -0.95
C GLY A 150 -4.87 21.28 -0.82
N VAL A 151 -4.31 20.77 -1.91
CA VAL A 151 -3.64 19.46 -1.98
C VAL A 151 -2.17 19.63 -2.37
N TRP A 152 -1.30 18.82 -1.76
CA TRP A 152 0.15 18.83 -2.03
C TRP A 152 0.47 18.58 -3.51
N PHE A 153 -0.26 17.63 -4.11
CA PHE A 153 -0.20 17.29 -5.53
C PHE A 153 -1.60 17.36 -6.10
N GLY A 154 -1.93 18.51 -6.68
CA GLY A 154 -3.14 18.65 -7.47
C GLY A 154 -3.01 17.94 -8.80
N GLU A 155 -4.15 17.67 -9.44
CA GLU A 155 -4.18 17.22 -10.82
C GLU A 155 -3.45 18.23 -11.74
N HIS A 156 -2.96 17.76 -12.89
CA HIS A 156 -2.33 18.63 -13.88
C HIS A 156 -3.24 19.83 -14.22
N GLY A 157 -2.76 21.05 -13.98
CA GLY A 157 -3.54 22.29 -14.16
C GLY A 157 -4.24 22.80 -12.89
N SER A 158 -4.16 22.06 -11.77
CA SER A 158 -4.64 22.53 -10.47
C SER A 158 -3.76 23.65 -9.91
N ARG A 159 -4.42 24.65 -9.32
CA ARG A 159 -3.79 25.79 -8.63
C ARG A 159 -3.62 25.58 -7.13
N THR A 160 -3.98 24.40 -6.62
CA THR A 160 -4.02 24.10 -5.18
C THR A 160 -2.67 24.15 -4.48
N ASN A 161 -1.56 24.16 -5.22
CA ASN A 161 -0.20 24.27 -4.67
C ASN A 161 0.48 25.61 -5.01
N GLU A 162 -0.24 26.60 -5.55
CA GLU A 162 0.34 27.90 -5.94
C GLU A 162 0.94 28.67 -4.76
N ASN A 163 0.39 28.48 -3.56
CA ASN A 163 0.84 29.14 -2.33
C ASN A 163 2.03 28.44 -1.65
N LEU A 164 2.48 27.28 -2.16
CA LEU A 164 3.60 26.54 -1.58
C LEU A 164 4.92 26.97 -2.22
N THR A 165 5.95 27.15 -1.39
CA THR A 165 7.33 27.30 -1.84
C THR A 165 7.83 26.03 -2.53
N GLN A 166 8.86 26.14 -3.37
CA GLN A 166 9.45 24.96 -4.01
C GLN A 166 9.97 23.94 -2.98
N LEU A 167 10.55 24.43 -1.89
CA LEU A 167 11.03 23.58 -0.81
C LEU A 167 9.89 22.76 -0.18
N GLU A 168 8.74 23.38 0.08
CA GLU A 168 7.57 22.68 0.63
C GLU A 168 7.04 21.61 -0.34
N LYS A 169 7.04 21.90 -1.64
CA LYS A 169 6.66 20.91 -2.68
C LYS A 169 7.64 19.74 -2.72
N ASP A 170 8.94 20.02 -2.66
CA ASP A 170 10.00 19.00 -2.69
C ASP A 170 9.96 18.12 -1.42
N GLU A 171 9.76 18.73 -0.24
CA GLU A 171 9.63 18.01 1.02
C GLU A 171 8.38 17.13 1.05
N ALA A 172 7.25 17.63 0.54
CA ALA A 172 6.02 16.83 0.44
C ALA A 172 6.15 15.66 -0.52
N MET A 173 6.87 15.84 -1.62
CA MET A 173 7.08 14.77 -2.59
C MET A 173 8.00 13.74 -1.98
N ALA A 174 9.08 14.19 -1.34
CA ALA A 174 10.01 13.31 -0.65
C ALA A 174 9.34 12.52 0.48
N GLU A 175 8.43 13.14 1.22
CA GLU A 175 7.61 12.48 2.23
C GLU A 175 6.67 11.45 1.60
N ALA A 176 5.89 11.83 0.58
CA ALA A 176 4.97 10.93 -0.10
C ALA A 176 5.71 9.71 -0.68
N VAL A 177 6.86 9.93 -1.32
CA VAL A 177 7.73 8.86 -1.80
C VAL A 177 8.24 8.01 -0.63
N ALA A 178 8.68 8.61 0.47
CA ALA A 178 9.12 7.87 1.65
C ALA A 178 8.01 7.02 2.28
N ASP A 179 6.76 7.49 2.32
CA ASP A 179 5.61 6.72 2.80
C ASP A 179 5.37 5.48 1.90
N VAL A 180 5.47 5.63 0.58
CA VAL A 180 5.34 4.51 -0.39
C VAL A 180 6.48 3.49 -0.24
N PHE A 181 7.72 3.99 -0.16
CA PHE A 181 8.88 3.43 0.53
C PHE A 181 8.51 2.48 1.69
N ALA A 182 8.12 3.09 2.81
CA ALA A 182 7.89 2.42 4.07
C ALA A 182 6.76 1.37 4.00
N LEU A 183 5.72 1.60 3.19
CA LEU A 183 4.65 0.62 2.97
C LEU A 183 5.17 -0.71 2.43
N GLY A 184 6.22 -0.71 1.62
CA GLY A 184 6.77 -1.95 1.08
C GLY A 184 7.77 -2.65 1.99
N GLU A 185 8.17 -2.03 3.11
CA GLU A 185 9.19 -2.55 4.03
C GLU A 185 8.65 -3.40 5.21
N CYS A 186 7.33 -3.56 5.30
CA CYS A 186 6.67 -4.34 6.35
C CYS A 186 6.59 -5.84 6.07
N ASP A 187 6.40 -6.63 7.12
CA ASP A 187 6.10 -8.05 7.03
C ASP A 187 4.69 -8.33 6.47
N ALA A 188 3.76 -7.40 6.70
CA ALA A 188 2.41 -7.45 6.13
C ALA A 188 1.84 -6.05 5.84
N LEU A 189 1.27 -5.91 4.64
CA LEU A 189 0.73 -4.67 4.09
C LEU A 189 -0.79 -4.74 3.92
N TYR A 190 -1.55 -3.84 4.57
CA TYR A 190 -3.01 -3.74 4.49
C TYR A 190 -3.43 -2.51 3.70
N ILE A 191 -4.01 -2.71 2.51
CA ILE A 191 -4.23 -1.62 1.54
C ILE A 191 -5.63 -1.60 0.91
N PRO A 192 -6.11 -0.41 0.50
CA PRO A 192 -7.29 -0.26 -0.34
C PRO A 192 -7.00 -0.74 -1.76
N ARG A 193 -8.02 -1.27 -2.44
CA ARG A 193 -7.91 -1.75 -3.84
C ARG A 193 -7.95 -0.66 -4.92
N TYR A 194 -7.84 0.61 -4.54
CA TYR A 194 -8.17 1.72 -5.43
C TYR A 194 -7.20 2.89 -5.42
N SER A 195 -6.15 2.80 -4.61
CA SER A 195 -5.15 3.85 -4.59
C SER A 195 -3.94 3.42 -5.42
N SER A 196 -3.61 4.22 -6.43
CA SER A 196 -2.33 4.09 -7.15
C SER A 196 -1.13 4.36 -6.25
N PHE A 197 -1.31 5.10 -5.14
CA PHE A 197 -0.27 5.36 -4.14
C PHE A 197 0.35 4.08 -3.58
N SER A 198 -0.43 3.01 -3.44
CA SER A 198 0.06 1.75 -2.86
C SER A 198 0.84 0.88 -3.85
N VAL A 199 0.79 1.15 -5.16
CA VAL A 199 1.28 0.22 -6.20
C VAL A 199 2.75 -0.14 -6.02
N VAL A 200 3.61 0.86 -5.79
CA VAL A 200 5.05 0.65 -5.56
C VAL A 200 5.28 -0.10 -4.24
N GLY A 201 4.53 0.22 -3.17
CA GLY A 201 4.61 -0.50 -1.90
C GLY A 201 4.22 -1.97 -2.04
N ILE A 202 3.19 -2.28 -2.84
CA ILE A 202 2.82 -3.66 -3.15
C ILE A 202 3.95 -4.38 -3.89
N MET A 203 4.48 -3.78 -4.96
CA MET A 203 5.57 -4.38 -5.73
C MET A 203 6.79 -4.67 -4.86
N LEU A 204 7.14 -3.73 -3.97
CA LEU A 204 8.25 -3.89 -3.05
C LEU A 204 8.01 -5.01 -2.03
N ALA A 205 6.81 -5.07 -1.45
CA ALA A 205 6.43 -6.16 -0.54
C ALA A 205 6.48 -7.52 -1.26
N ARG A 206 5.95 -7.60 -2.48
CA ARG A 206 5.93 -8.84 -3.29
C ARG A 206 7.33 -9.29 -3.72
N ALA A 207 8.21 -8.35 -4.06
CA ALA A 207 9.60 -8.65 -4.41
C ALA A 207 10.33 -9.42 -3.30
N ASP A 208 9.98 -9.15 -2.03
CA ASP A 208 10.56 -9.79 -0.84
C ASP A 208 9.69 -10.93 -0.27
N GLY A 209 8.61 -11.33 -0.97
CA GLY A 209 7.70 -12.37 -0.50
C GLY A 209 6.90 -12.02 0.76
N ARG A 210 6.71 -10.71 1.03
CA ARG A 210 5.94 -10.20 2.16
C ARG A 210 4.44 -10.29 1.87
N LYS A 211 3.64 -10.35 2.94
CA LYS A 211 2.19 -10.53 2.82
C LYS A 211 1.49 -9.24 2.41
N VAL A 212 0.57 -9.34 1.46
CA VAL A 212 -0.27 -8.22 1.03
C VAL A 212 -1.73 -8.61 1.20
N PHE A 213 -2.44 -7.77 1.95
CA PHE A 213 -3.83 -7.91 2.30
C PHE A 213 -4.63 -6.80 1.61
N PHE A 214 -5.59 -7.21 0.79
CA PHE A 214 -6.45 -6.26 0.08
C PHE A 214 -7.85 -6.24 0.68
N ARG A 215 -8.39 -5.04 0.90
CA ARG A 215 -9.77 -4.87 1.34
C ARG A 215 -10.76 -5.42 0.32
N GLU A 216 -11.68 -6.28 0.76
CA GLU A 216 -12.70 -6.92 -0.07
C GLU A 216 -13.68 -5.90 -0.68
N ALA A 217 -13.95 -6.03 -1.97
CA ALA A 217 -15.04 -5.32 -2.64
C ALA A 217 -16.33 -6.11 -2.42
N SER A 218 -17.43 -5.44 -2.07
CA SER A 218 -18.76 -6.03 -2.27
C SER A 218 -18.92 -6.38 -3.75
N ASN A 219 -19.29 -7.63 -4.02
CA ASN A 219 -19.38 -8.18 -5.37
C ASN A 219 -20.31 -7.33 -6.27
N PRO A 220 -19.80 -6.64 -7.31
CA PRO A 220 -20.60 -5.69 -8.10
C PRO A 220 -21.76 -6.32 -8.88
N TRP A 221 -21.77 -7.65 -9.03
CA TRP A 221 -22.68 -8.36 -9.92
C TRP A 221 -23.91 -8.96 -9.22
N VAL A 222 -24.11 -8.74 -7.91
CA VAL A 222 -25.12 -9.50 -7.13
C VAL A 222 -26.35 -8.68 -6.69
N SER A 223 -26.36 -7.35 -6.70
CA SER A 223 -27.60 -6.55 -6.50
C SER A 223 -27.32 -5.04 -6.66
N PRO A 224 -28.20 -4.19 -7.19
CA PRO A 224 -28.04 -2.72 -7.13
C PRO A 224 -27.97 -2.14 -5.70
N ASP A 225 -28.14 -2.94 -4.64
CA ASP A 225 -27.78 -2.60 -3.25
C ASP A 225 -26.25 -2.72 -2.95
N VAL A 226 -25.40 -2.60 -3.96
CA VAL A 226 -24.01 -3.13 -4.03
C VAL A 226 -22.90 -2.32 -3.34
N PHE A 227 -23.23 -1.27 -2.60
CA PHE A 227 -22.23 -0.52 -1.80
C PHE A 227 -22.22 -0.93 -0.32
N LYS A 228 -22.41 -2.22 -0.01
CA LYS A 228 -22.02 -2.71 1.32
C LYS A 228 -20.48 -2.76 1.40
N ASN A 229 -19.89 -1.68 1.91
CA ASN A 229 -18.48 -1.59 2.30
C ASN A 229 -18.03 -2.86 3.04
N SER A 230 -17.41 -3.83 2.33
CA SER A 230 -16.76 -4.94 3.02
C SER A 230 -15.49 -4.38 3.64
N SER A 231 -15.39 -4.49 4.95
CA SER A 231 -14.21 -4.05 5.70
C SER A 231 -13.13 -5.12 5.73
N LYS A 232 -13.46 -6.37 5.35
CA LYS A 232 -12.61 -7.55 5.48
C LYS A 232 -11.39 -7.48 4.57
N PHE A 233 -10.23 -7.91 5.06
CA PHE A 233 -9.06 -8.13 4.24
C PHE A 233 -8.90 -9.60 3.82
N VAL A 234 -8.39 -9.81 2.61
CA VAL A 234 -8.07 -11.14 2.08
C VAL A 234 -6.58 -11.20 1.80
N GLU A 235 -5.91 -12.22 2.37
CA GLU A 235 -4.52 -12.55 2.04
C GLU A 235 -4.45 -12.99 0.59
N TYR A 236 -3.52 -12.42 -0.16
CA TYR A 236 -3.26 -12.89 -1.52
C TYR A 236 -2.31 -14.09 -1.50
N PRO A 237 -2.66 -15.23 -2.13
CA PRO A 237 -1.82 -16.42 -2.08
C PRO A 237 -0.50 -16.20 -2.85
N ASP A 238 0.60 -16.65 -2.24
CA ASP A 238 1.96 -16.63 -2.82
C ASP A 238 2.16 -17.81 -3.79
N ASP A 239 1.26 -17.97 -4.76
CA ASP A 239 1.26 -19.15 -5.63
C ASP A 239 2.45 -19.20 -6.63
N HIS A 240 3.45 -18.33 -6.48
CA HIS A 240 4.62 -18.25 -7.35
C HIS A 240 5.94 -18.17 -6.59
N VAL A 241 6.34 -19.30 -6.01
CA VAL A 241 7.76 -19.57 -5.81
C VAL A 241 8.35 -19.92 -7.18
N TRP A 242 8.87 -18.93 -7.90
CA TRP A 242 9.66 -19.13 -9.13
C TRP A 242 11.04 -19.75 -8.81
N ARG A 243 11.05 -20.91 -8.16
CA ARG A 243 12.19 -21.83 -8.31
C ARG A 243 12.05 -22.40 -9.73
N HIS A 244 12.69 -21.81 -10.74
CA HIS A 244 13.16 -22.54 -11.93
C HIS A 244 13.92 -21.71 -12.98
N ILE A 245 14.15 -20.40 -12.84
CA ILE A 245 14.85 -19.65 -13.91
C ILE A 245 16.37 -19.93 -13.95
N ASP A 246 16.97 -20.52 -12.91
CA ASP A 246 18.42 -20.83 -12.93
C ASP A 246 18.78 -22.22 -13.49
N ALA A 247 17.80 -23.06 -13.85
CA ALA A 247 18.08 -24.44 -14.27
C ALA A 247 18.33 -24.61 -15.78
N GLU A 248 17.86 -23.70 -16.63
CA GLU A 248 17.99 -23.85 -18.10
C GLU A 248 19.13 -23.00 -18.70
N ALA A 249 19.78 -22.13 -17.93
CA ALA A 249 20.94 -21.37 -18.39
C ALA A 249 22.26 -22.16 -18.35
N ASN A 250 22.27 -23.39 -17.81
CA ASN A 250 23.47 -24.23 -17.66
C ASN A 250 23.38 -25.59 -18.38
N SER A 251 22.36 -25.85 -19.21
CA SER A 251 22.28 -27.11 -19.99
C SER A 251 22.73 -26.97 -21.45
N GLU A 252 23.25 -25.82 -21.86
CA GLU A 252 23.96 -25.66 -23.14
C GLU A 252 25.46 -25.37 -22.89
N LYS A 253 26.17 -26.38 -22.40
CA LYS A 253 27.62 -26.56 -22.59
C LYS A 253 27.95 -28.04 -22.73
#